data_AF-A0A3S0CXZ5-F1
#
_entry.id   AF-A0A3S0CXZ5-F1
#
_cell.length_a   1.000
_cell.length_b   1.000
_cell.length_c   1.000
_cell.angle_alpha   90.00
_cell.angle_beta   90.00
_cell.angle_gamma   90.00
#
_symmetry.space_group_name_H-M   'P 1'
#
loop_
_entity.id
_entity.type
_entity.pdbx_description
1 polymer ?
#
loop_
_entity_poly.entity_id
_entity_poly.type
_entity_poly.pdbx_seq_one_letter_code
_entity_poly.pdbx_strand_id
1 'polypeptide(L)' 'MPAHVVKYEYNDGVKLRVPEVWCGREIKYPSWLFQDAQHAALAAGGSIQPCKACIKAIIKQLEQEL' A
#
# COMPACT_ATOMS: atom_id res chain seq x y z
N MET A 1 -11.62 9.15 -2.48
CA MET A 1 -11.04 7.97 -3.16
C MET A 1 -10.31 7.13 -2.12
N PRO A 2 -10.36 5.78 -2.17
CA PRO A 2 -9.59 4.97 -1.25
C PRO A 2 -8.09 5.15 -1.52
N ALA A 3 -7.28 5.14 -0.46
CA ALA A 3 -5.85 5.37 -0.59
C ALA A 3 -5.11 4.04 -0.79
N HIS A 4 -4.11 4.07 -1.67
CA HIS A 4 -3.28 2.90 -1.91
C HIS A 4 -2.24 2.73 -0.81
N VAL A 5 -1.78 1.50 -0.63
CA VAL A 5 -0.82 1.12 0.40
C VAL A 5 0.52 0.85 -0.28
N VAL A 6 1.55 1.56 0.16
CA VAL A 6 2.91 1.38 -0.34
C VAL A 6 3.43 0.00 0.09
N LYS A 7 4.07 -0.68 -0.86
CA LYS A 7 4.78 -1.95 -0.68
C LYS A 7 6.28 -1.70 -0.57
N TYR A 8 6.82 -0.92 -1.51
CA TYR A 8 8.24 -0.56 -1.55
C TYR A 8 8.41 0.92 -1.86
N GLU A 9 9.18 1.62 -1.03
CA GLU A 9 9.70 2.96 -1.32
C GLU A 9 11.12 2.94 -1.88
N TYR A 10 11.83 1.83 -1.65
CA TYR A 10 13.20 1.61 -2.10
C TYR A 10 13.30 0.27 -2.82
N ASN A 11 14.13 0.22 -3.85
CA ASN A 11 14.54 -1.01 -4.51
C ASN A 11 16.08 -1.02 -4.61
N ASP A 12 16.72 -2.07 -4.13
CA ASP A 12 18.19 -2.21 -4.07
C ASP A 12 18.91 -0.99 -3.47
N GLY A 13 18.33 -0.39 -2.42
CA GLY A 13 18.86 0.81 -1.75
C GLY A 13 18.61 2.13 -2.48
N VAL A 14 18.00 2.11 -3.66
CA VAL A 14 17.63 3.31 -4.42
C VAL A 14 16.18 3.69 -4.14
N LYS A 15 15.95 4.95 -3.76
CA LYS A 15 14.59 5.46 -3.55
C LYS A 15 13.84 5.56 -4.87
N LEU A 16 12.65 4.98 -4.92
CA LEU A 16 11.80 5.01 -6.12
C LEU A 16 11.21 6.41 -6.31
N ARG A 17 11.16 6.87 -7.57
CA ARG A 17 10.50 8.14 -7.95
C ARG A 17 9.00 8.11 -7.64
N VAL A 18 8.39 6.94 -7.82
CA VAL A 18 7.01 6.63 -7.46
C VAL A 18 7.03 5.31 -6.69
N PRO A 19 6.47 5.25 -5.48
CA PRO A 19 6.48 4.01 -4.70
C PRO A 19 5.65 2.94 -5.38
N GLU A 20 6.07 1.68 -5.22
CA GLU A 20 5.26 0.54 -5.59
C GLU A 20 4.17 0.33 -4.54
N VAL A 21 2.96 -0.01 -4.99
CA VAL A 21 1.82 -0.28 -4.10
C VAL A 21 1.41 -1.74 -4.18
N TRP A 22 0.83 -2.25 -3.10
CA TRP A 22 0.45 -3.67 -2.97
C TRP A 22 -0.48 -4.19 -4.07
N CYS A 23 -1.32 -3.33 -4.65
CA CYS A 23 -2.23 -3.73 -5.72
C CYS A 23 -1.63 -3.65 -7.13
N GLY A 24 -0.35 -3.28 -7.28
CA GLY A 24 0.33 -3.15 -8.57
C GLY A 24 -0.18 -2.01 -9.46
N ARG A 25 -1.05 -1.13 -8.94
CA ARG A 25 -1.55 0.02 -9.71
C ARG A 25 -0.47 1.09 -9.82
N GLU A 26 -0.31 1.64 -11.03
CA GLU A 26 0.54 2.80 -11.24
C GLU A 26 -0.01 4.03 -10.48
N ILE A 27 0.84 4.68 -9.70
CA ILE A 27 0.48 5.87 -8.93
C ILE A 27 0.92 7.13 -9.67
N LYS A 28 0.00 8.10 -9.79
CA LYS A 28 0.31 9.43 -10.33
C LYS A 28 0.68 10.38 -9.20
N TYR A 29 1.82 11.05 -9.30
CA TYR A 29 2.25 12.01 -8.27
C TYR A 29 1.68 13.42 -8.55
N PRO A 30 1.19 14.14 -7.54
CA PRO A 30 1.06 13.76 -6.13
C PRO A 30 -0.19 12.90 -5.86
N SER A 31 -0.06 11.87 -5.03
CA SER A 31 -1.17 11.06 -4.53
C SER A 31 -1.06 10.86 -3.02
N TRP A 32 -2.20 10.83 -2.33
CA TRP A 32 -2.25 10.48 -0.91
C TRP A 32 -2.26 8.96 -0.75
N LEU A 33 -1.29 8.42 -0.01
CA LEU A 33 -1.03 6.99 0.15
C LEU A 33 -0.83 6.66 1.63
N PHE A 34 -1.17 5.42 2.02
CA PHE A 34 -0.69 4.84 3.26
C PHE A 34 0.77 4.44 3.09
N GLN A 35 1.63 4.83 4.04
CA GLN A 35 3.08 4.59 3.97
C GLN A 35 3.42 3.08 4.01
N ASP A 36 2.57 2.27 4.62
CA ASP A 36 2.76 0.83 4.75
C ASP A 36 1.46 0.13 5.20
N ALA A 37 1.54 -1.21 5.31
CA ALA A 37 0.42 -2.04 5.73
C ALA A 37 -0.03 -1.80 7.19
N GLN A 38 0.87 -1.40 8.10
CA GLN A 38 0.52 -1.12 9.50
C GLN A 38 -0.30 0.16 9.59
N HIS A 39 0.11 1.22 8.90
CA HIS A 39 -0.65 2.45 8.76
C HIS A 39 -2.04 2.21 8.16
N ALA A 40 -2.14 1.37 7.12
CA ALA A 40 -3.42 1.01 6.53
C ALA A 40 -4.32 0.23 7.50
N ALA A 41 -3.74 -0.67 8.31
CA ALA A 41 -4.47 -1.43 9.32
C ALA A 41 -4.95 -0.54 10.48
N LEU A 42 -4.11 0.38 10.97
CA LEU A 42 -4.47 1.35 12.01
C LEU A 42 -5.59 2.30 11.54
N ALA A 43 -5.63 2.61 10.25
CA ALA A 43 -6.69 3.43 9.66
C ALA A 43 -7.97 2.64 9.33
N ALA A 44 -7.99 1.32 9.52
CA ALA A 44 -9.17 0.51 9.22
C ALA A 44 -10.36 0.93 10.10
N GLY A 45 -11.51 1.21 9.47
CA GLY A 45 -12.69 1.76 10.16
C GLY A 45 -12.65 3.29 10.38
N GLY A 46 -11.58 3.97 9.97
CA GLY A 46 -11.47 5.43 10.00
C GLY A 46 -12.11 6.15 8.81
N SER A 47 -11.89 7.46 8.75
CA SER A 47 -12.44 8.35 7.71
C SER A 47 -11.83 8.12 6.32
N ILE A 48 -10.61 7.59 6.24
CA ILE A 48 -9.97 7.23 4.97
C ILE A 48 -9.82 5.72 4.88
N GLN A 49 -10.47 5.15 3.88
CA GLN A 49 -10.49 3.71 3.68
C GLN A 49 -9.31 3.26 2.82
N PRO A 50 -8.62 2.17 3.19
CA PRO A 50 -7.57 1.59 2.36
C PRO A 50 -8.14 0.96 1.09
N CYS A 51 -7.33 0.97 0.03
CA CYS A 51 -7.66 0.31 -1.23
C CYS A 51 -7.91 -1.18 -0.98
N LYS A 52 -9.13 -1.65 -1.28
CA LYS A 52 -9.52 -3.07 -1.11
C LYS A 52 -8.58 -4.03 -1.84
N ALA A 53 -8.06 -3.66 -3.01
CA ALA A 53 -7.12 -4.48 -3.75
C ALA A 53 -5.76 -4.58 -3.06
N CYS A 54 -5.28 -3.49 -2.42
CA CYS A 54 -4.08 -3.53 -1.60
C CYS A 54 -4.27 -4.46 -0.40
N ILE A 55 -5.39 -4.31 0.33
CA ILE A 55 -5.68 -5.16 1.50
C ILE A 55 -5.75 -6.64 1.12
N LYS A 56 -6.44 -6.98 0.02
CA LYS A 56 -6.48 -8.36 -0.48
C LYS A 56 -5.09 -8.92 -0.81
N ALA A 57 -4.23 -8.11 -1.44
CA ALA A 57 -2.87 -8.54 -1.76
C ALA A 57 -2.02 -8.75 -0.49
N ILE A 58 -2.16 -7.88 0.51
CA ILE A 58 -1.48 -8.01 1.81
C ILE A 58 -1.93 -9.30 2.52
N ILE A 59 -3.24 -9.52 2.65
CA ILE A 59 -3.79 -10.73 3.30
C ILE A 59 -3.29 -11.98 2.58
N LYS A 60 -3.39 -12.02 1.24
CA LYS A 60 -2.92 -13.16 0.44
C LYS A 60 -1.44 -13.47 0.67
N GLN A 61 -0.60 -12.44 0.75
CA GLN A 61 0.82 -12.63 1.02
C GLN A 61 1.04 -13.18 2.44
N LEU A 62 0.38 -12.62 3.45
CA LEU A 62 0.50 -13.08 4.82
C LEU A 62 0.03 -14.54 5.00
N GLU A 63 -1.05 -14.93 4.33
CA GLU A 63 -1.54 -16.32 4.32
C GLU A 63 -0.56 -17.31 3.69
N GLN A 64 0.36 -16.87 2.84
CA GLN A 64 1.39 -17.73 2.24
C GLN A 64 2.61 -17.94 3.13
N GLU A 65 2.82 -17.06 4.12
CA GLU A 65 3.95 -17.11 5.06
C GLU A 65 3.59 -17.81 6.38
N LEU A 66 2.32 -18.23 6.52
CA LEU A 66 1.75 -18.94 7.68
C LEU A 66 1.64 -20.44 7.41
#